data_AF-M1EKA9-F1
#
_entry.id   AF-M1EKA9-F1
#
_cell.length_a   1.000
_cell.length_b   1.000
_cell.length_c   1.000
_cell.angle_alpha   90.00
_cell.angle_beta   90.00
_cell.angle_gamma   90.00
#
_symmetry.space_group_name_H-M   'P 1'
#
loop_
_entity.id
_entity.type
_entity.pdbx_description
1 polymer ?
#
loop_
_entity_poly.entity_id
_entity_poly.type
_entity_poly.pdbx_seq_one_letter_code
_entity_poly.pdbx_strand_id
1 'polypeptide(L)'
;GYNHPDRLVLDQGGEIFKTLHYLSNLIQSIKMPLGTKENPARVCRDLMDCEQKMVDGTYWVDPNLGCSSDTIEVSCNFTHGGQTCLKPITASKVEFAVSRVQMNFLHLLSSEVTQHITIHCLNMTVWQEGTGRTPAKKAVRFRAWNGQIFEAGGQFRPEVSMDGCKVQDGRWHQTLFTFRTQDPQQLPIVSVDNLPPASSGKQYRI
;
A
#
# COMPACT_ATOMS: atom_id res chain seq x y z
N GLY A 1 -6.63 -36.84 62.24
CA GLY A 1 -6.00 -36.95 60.92
C GLY A 1 -7.06 -36.89 59.85
N TYR A 2 -6.70 -36.39 58.66
CA TYR A 2 -7.49 -36.22 57.44
C TYR A 2 -8.29 -34.92 57.31
N ASN A 3 -7.68 -33.95 56.63
CA ASN A 3 -8.35 -32.96 55.77
C ASN A 3 -7.32 -32.35 54.82
N HIS A 4 -6.98 -33.08 53.75
CA HIS A 4 -6.32 -32.50 52.57
C HIS A 4 -6.39 -33.45 51.34
N PRO A 5 -7.56 -33.57 50.68
CA PRO A 5 -7.57 -33.81 49.23
C PRO A 5 -8.39 -32.78 48.43
N ASP A 6 -9.46 -32.22 48.99
CA ASP A 6 -10.43 -31.42 48.21
C ASP A 6 -9.89 -30.06 47.72
N ARG A 7 -8.92 -29.49 48.43
CA ARG A 7 -8.33 -28.19 48.07
C ARG A 7 -7.39 -28.24 46.86
N LEU A 8 -6.80 -29.41 46.58
CA LEU A 8 -5.90 -29.62 45.42
C LEU A 8 -6.68 -29.92 44.13
N VAL A 9 -7.88 -30.54 44.24
CA VAL A 9 -8.72 -30.91 43.09
C VAL A 9 -9.47 -29.69 42.51
N LEU A 10 -9.89 -28.75 43.35
CA LEU A 10 -10.49 -27.47 42.92
C LEU A 10 -9.51 -26.57 42.15
N ASP A 11 -8.23 -26.58 42.54
CA ASP A 11 -7.16 -25.82 41.90
C ASP A 11 -6.83 -26.38 40.50
N GLN A 12 -6.73 -27.71 40.39
CA GLN A 12 -6.55 -28.39 39.10
C GLN A 12 -7.72 -28.17 38.14
N GLY A 13 -8.96 -28.22 38.64
CA GLY A 13 -10.14 -27.91 37.83
C GLY A 13 -10.09 -26.48 37.29
N GLY A 14 -9.74 -25.51 38.14
CA GLY A 14 -9.56 -24.11 37.75
C GLY A 14 -8.49 -23.92 36.66
N GLU A 15 -7.34 -24.58 36.78
CA GLU A 15 -6.26 -24.53 35.78
C GLU A 15 -6.67 -25.14 34.42
N ILE A 16 -7.44 -26.24 34.42
CA ILE A 16 -7.99 -26.83 33.18
C ILE A 16 -8.94 -25.85 32.51
N PHE A 17 -9.85 -25.22 33.25
CA PHE A 17 -10.78 -24.22 32.69
C PHE A 17 -10.04 -22.99 32.15
N LYS A 18 -8.99 -22.51 32.83
CA LYS A 18 -8.13 -21.42 32.31
C LYS A 18 -7.48 -21.82 30.99
N THR A 19 -6.96 -23.04 30.90
CA THR A 19 -6.31 -23.55 29.69
C THR A 19 -7.30 -23.68 28.53
N LEU A 20 -8.50 -24.23 28.77
CA LEU A 20 -9.55 -24.34 27.75
C LEU A 20 -10.01 -22.95 27.27
N HIS A 21 -10.17 -22.00 28.18
CA HIS A 21 -10.55 -20.64 27.81
C HIS A 21 -9.44 -19.96 26.98
N TYR A 22 -8.18 -20.13 27.36
CA TYR A 22 -7.04 -19.64 26.59
C TYR A 22 -7.01 -20.22 25.18
N LEU A 23 -7.14 -21.54 25.04
CA LEU A 23 -7.17 -22.21 23.73
C LEU A 23 -8.36 -21.77 22.88
N SER A 24 -9.53 -21.60 23.50
CA SER A 24 -10.72 -21.06 22.82
C SER A 24 -10.46 -19.65 22.28
N ASN A 25 -9.85 -18.77 23.09
CA ASN A 25 -9.51 -17.41 22.66
C ASN A 25 -8.45 -17.40 21.56
N LEU A 26 -7.46 -18.29 21.62
CA LEU A 26 -6.44 -18.44 20.60
C LEU A 26 -7.04 -18.92 19.26
N ILE A 27 -7.97 -19.88 19.31
CA ILE A 27 -8.69 -20.32 18.10
C ILE A 27 -9.50 -19.17 17.52
N GLN A 28 -10.18 -18.38 18.37
CA GLN A 28 -10.93 -17.21 17.91
C GLN A 28 -10.03 -16.15 17.29
N SER A 29 -8.85 -15.88 17.85
CA SER A 29 -7.91 -14.91 17.28
C SER A 29 -7.35 -15.33 15.92
N ILE A 30 -7.18 -16.64 15.68
CA ILE A 30 -6.77 -17.19 14.38
C ILE A 30 -7.91 -17.08 13.35
N LYS A 31 -9.16 -17.34 13.79
CA LYS A 31 -10.33 -17.27 12.92
C LYS A 31 -10.70 -15.83 12.54
N MET A 32 -10.55 -14.89 13.48
CA MET A 32 -10.89 -13.49 13.32
C MET A 32 -9.71 -12.62 13.76
N PRO A 33 -8.74 -12.39 12.86
CA PRO A 33 -7.59 -11.54 13.16
C PRO A 33 -8.04 -10.09 13.39
N LEU A 34 -7.38 -9.41 14.31
CA LEU A 34 -7.70 -8.02 14.67
C LEU A 34 -7.01 -6.99 13.77
N GLY A 35 -5.99 -7.41 13.00
CA GLY A 35 -5.18 -6.51 12.19
C GLY A 35 -4.20 -5.68 13.03
N THR A 36 -3.81 -6.17 14.20
CA THR A 36 -2.73 -5.59 15.02
C THR A 36 -1.40 -6.23 14.66
N LYS A 37 -0.28 -5.66 15.11
CA LYS A 37 1.04 -6.21 14.82
C LYS A 37 1.22 -7.64 15.36
N GLU A 38 0.61 -7.92 16.50
CA GLU A 38 0.65 -9.22 17.17
C GLU A 38 -0.36 -10.22 16.58
N ASN A 39 -1.43 -9.72 15.96
CA ASN A 39 -2.48 -10.52 15.32
C ASN A 39 -2.84 -9.92 13.95
N PRO A 40 -1.92 -9.98 12.98
CA PRO A 40 -2.14 -9.43 11.65
C PRO A 40 -3.15 -10.29 10.89
N ALA A 41 -3.86 -9.67 9.95
CA ALA A 41 -4.63 -10.43 8.97
C ALA A 41 -3.82 -10.63 7.69
N ARG A 42 -4.31 -11.45 6.77
CA ARG A 42 -3.60 -11.66 5.50
C ARG A 42 -3.61 -10.41 4.59
N VAL A 43 -4.78 -9.79 4.43
CA VAL A 43 -5.00 -8.53 3.69
C VAL A 43 -6.18 -7.77 4.28
N CYS A 44 -6.34 -6.49 3.94
CA CYS A 44 -7.47 -5.67 4.42
C CYS A 44 -8.84 -6.22 4.00
N ARG A 45 -8.91 -6.93 2.86
CA ARG A 45 -10.15 -7.56 2.42
C ARG A 45 -10.60 -8.65 3.39
N ASP A 46 -9.68 -9.50 3.84
CA ASP A 46 -9.96 -10.56 4.81
C ASP A 46 -10.40 -9.99 6.17
N LEU A 47 -9.80 -8.86 6.60
CA LEU A 47 -10.27 -8.09 7.76
C LEU A 47 -11.71 -7.61 7.61
N MET A 48 -12.08 -7.15 6.41
CA MET A 48 -13.42 -6.66 6.10
C MET A 48 -14.47 -7.76 6.12
N ASP A 49 -14.10 -8.94 5.62
CA ASP A 49 -15.01 -10.08 5.48
C ASP A 49 -15.22 -10.82 6.82
N CYS A 50 -14.49 -10.46 7.88
CA CYS A 50 -14.77 -10.89 9.25
C CYS A 50 -16.03 -10.19 9.82
N GLU A 51 -16.75 -10.84 10.73
CA GLU A 51 -18.06 -10.37 11.26
C GLU A 51 -18.02 -9.04 12.06
N GLN A 52 -16.84 -8.43 12.23
CA GLN A 52 -16.68 -7.16 12.95
C GLN A 52 -16.79 -5.95 12.03
N LYS A 53 -17.45 -4.89 12.52
CA LYS A 53 -17.46 -3.59 11.82
C LYS A 53 -16.07 -2.96 11.87
N MET A 54 -15.37 -2.99 10.74
CA MET A 54 -14.08 -2.33 10.55
C MET A 54 -14.27 -0.86 10.15
N VAL A 55 -13.27 -0.02 10.44
CA VAL A 55 -13.23 1.40 10.09
C VAL A 55 -11.96 1.72 9.33
N ASP A 56 -12.02 2.63 8.36
CA ASP A 56 -10.82 2.99 7.58
C ASP A 56 -9.70 3.45 8.50
N GLY A 57 -8.48 2.98 8.24
CA GLY A 57 -7.38 3.25 9.16
C GLY A 57 -6.11 2.48 8.85
N THR A 58 -5.16 2.56 9.78
CA THR A 58 -3.89 1.85 9.71
C THR A 58 -3.99 0.51 10.43
N TYR A 59 -3.54 -0.56 9.76
CA TYR A 59 -3.57 -1.93 10.25
C TYR A 59 -2.28 -2.66 9.88
N TRP A 60 -2.08 -3.84 10.48
CA TRP A 60 -0.99 -4.75 10.15
C TRP A 60 -1.52 -5.95 9.38
N VAL A 61 -0.84 -6.28 8.29
CA VAL A 61 -1.14 -7.45 7.47
C VAL A 61 0.09 -8.32 7.24
N ASP A 62 -0.16 -9.60 6.98
CA ASP A 62 0.82 -10.65 6.70
C ASP A 62 0.45 -11.44 5.42
N PRO A 63 0.71 -10.87 4.23
CA PRO A 63 0.29 -11.48 2.97
C PRO A 63 0.87 -12.88 2.69
N ASN A 64 2.15 -13.09 3.01
CA ASN A 64 2.84 -14.38 2.85
C ASN A 64 2.48 -15.39 3.94
N LEU A 65 1.87 -14.93 5.04
CA LEU A 65 1.65 -15.71 6.25
C LEU A 65 2.97 -16.26 6.84
N GLY A 66 2.84 -17.03 7.92
CA GLY A 66 3.96 -17.73 8.53
C GLY A 66 4.48 -16.98 9.75
N CYS A 67 5.75 -16.57 9.73
CA CYS A 67 6.34 -15.86 10.85
C CYS A 67 5.97 -14.39 10.76
N SER A 68 5.14 -13.88 11.68
CA SER A 68 4.64 -12.50 11.67
C SER A 68 5.71 -11.41 11.91
N SER A 69 6.99 -11.77 11.96
CA SER A 69 8.09 -10.83 12.15
C SER A 69 8.35 -9.92 10.95
N ASP A 70 7.90 -10.31 9.75
CA ASP A 70 7.98 -9.51 8.52
C ASP A 70 6.61 -8.95 8.07
N THR A 71 5.67 -8.84 9.02
CA THR A 71 4.40 -8.13 8.82
C THR A 71 4.60 -6.70 8.37
N ILE A 72 3.62 -6.19 7.62
CA ILE A 72 3.67 -4.85 7.04
C ILE A 72 2.52 -4.00 7.55
N GLU A 73 2.82 -2.73 7.82
CA GLU A 73 1.81 -1.72 8.14
C GLU A 73 1.19 -1.18 6.85
N VAL A 74 -0.13 -1.15 6.79
CA VAL A 74 -0.91 -0.73 5.61
C VAL A 74 -2.07 0.18 6.02
N SER A 75 -2.58 0.96 5.07
CA SER A 75 -3.85 1.64 5.24
C SER A 75 -4.96 0.77 4.65
N CYS A 76 -5.91 0.33 5.46
CA CYS A 76 -7.10 -0.36 4.99
C CYS A 76 -8.21 0.64 4.70
N ASN A 77 -8.79 0.53 3.51
CA ASN A 77 -9.95 1.31 3.09
C ASN A 77 -11.16 0.37 2.91
N PHE A 78 -11.93 0.20 3.99
CA PHE A 78 -13.13 -0.63 4.05
C PHE A 78 -14.32 0.04 3.37
N THR A 79 -14.38 1.37 3.35
CA THR A 79 -15.41 2.11 2.59
C THR A 79 -15.28 1.90 1.07
N HIS A 80 -14.07 1.57 0.60
CA HIS A 80 -13.79 1.20 -0.79
C HIS A 80 -13.58 -0.32 -0.98
N GLY A 81 -14.27 -1.15 -0.20
CA GLY A 81 -14.30 -2.60 -0.43
C GLY A 81 -13.08 -3.36 0.09
N GLY A 82 -12.38 -2.82 1.08
CA GLY A 82 -11.28 -3.52 1.76
C GLY A 82 -9.95 -3.42 1.03
N GLN A 83 -9.69 -2.29 0.36
CA GLN A 83 -8.41 -2.06 -0.33
C GLN A 83 -7.25 -2.05 0.66
N THR A 84 -6.16 -2.72 0.28
CA THR A 84 -4.89 -2.71 1.01
C THR A 84 -3.96 -1.68 0.38
N CYS A 85 -3.76 -0.54 1.05
CA CYS A 85 -2.98 0.57 0.51
C CYS A 85 -1.61 0.67 1.19
N LEU A 86 -0.55 0.57 0.38
CA LEU A 86 0.82 0.79 0.81
C LEU A 86 1.17 2.28 0.80
N LYS A 87 1.85 2.76 1.84
CA LYS A 87 2.39 4.13 1.87
C LYS A 87 3.87 4.10 1.46
N PRO A 88 4.34 5.06 0.65
CA PRO A 88 5.76 5.18 0.38
C PRO A 88 6.51 5.56 1.66
N ILE A 89 7.81 5.22 1.73
CA ILE A 89 8.68 5.54 2.87
C ILE A 89 8.70 7.06 3.13
N THR A 90 8.73 7.83 2.06
CA THR A 90 8.60 9.29 2.09
C THR A 90 7.67 9.73 0.98
N ALA A 91 6.85 10.76 1.22
CA ALA A 91 5.94 11.29 0.21
C ALA A 91 6.68 11.72 -1.08
N SER A 92 7.96 12.07 -0.98
CA SER A 92 8.79 12.56 -2.09
C SER A 92 9.45 11.51 -2.96
N LYS A 93 9.23 10.21 -2.68
CA LYS A 93 9.89 9.10 -3.41
C LYS A 93 8.90 7.98 -3.71
N VAL A 94 9.11 7.31 -4.84
CA VAL A 94 8.39 6.09 -5.24
C VAL A 94 9.05 4.84 -4.65
N GLU A 95 9.28 4.84 -3.34
CA GLU A 95 9.98 3.78 -2.61
C GLU A 95 9.08 3.28 -1.47
N PHE A 96 8.94 1.96 -1.32
CA PHE A 96 8.08 1.32 -0.32
C PHE A 96 8.89 0.41 0.58
N ALA A 97 8.67 0.47 1.90
CA ALA A 97 9.31 -0.40 2.88
C ALA A 97 8.63 -1.77 2.96
N VAL A 98 8.52 -2.46 1.82
CA VAL A 98 7.89 -3.78 1.71
C VAL A 98 8.84 -4.71 0.99
N SER A 99 9.07 -5.90 1.56
CA SER A 99 9.96 -6.90 0.96
C SER A 99 9.39 -7.42 -0.36
N ARG A 100 10.25 -7.92 -1.24
CA ARG A 100 9.82 -8.55 -2.51
C ARG A 100 8.87 -9.72 -2.28
N VAL A 101 9.06 -10.48 -1.19
CA VAL A 101 8.19 -11.61 -0.85
C VAL A 101 6.79 -11.09 -0.51
N GLN A 102 6.67 -10.15 0.42
CA GLN A 102 5.37 -9.59 0.81
C GLN A 102 4.66 -8.92 -0.38
N MET A 103 5.40 -8.18 -1.22
CA MET A 103 4.85 -7.57 -2.43
C MET A 103 4.30 -8.62 -3.41
N ASN A 104 5.01 -9.73 -3.64
CA ASN A 104 4.54 -10.79 -4.53
C ASN A 104 3.25 -11.44 -4.03
N PHE A 105 3.10 -11.63 -2.72
CA PHE A 105 1.86 -12.16 -2.15
C PHE A 105 0.72 -11.14 -2.24
N LEU A 106 0.98 -9.84 -2.04
CA LEU A 106 -0.03 -8.80 -2.30
C LEU A 106 -0.50 -8.83 -3.77
N HIS A 107 0.42 -8.99 -4.73
CA HIS A 107 0.06 -9.13 -6.14
C HIS A 107 -0.81 -10.36 -6.40
N LEU A 108 -0.50 -11.51 -5.77
CA LEU A 108 -1.30 -12.73 -5.88
C LEU A 108 -2.71 -12.58 -5.29
N LEU A 109 -2.86 -11.75 -4.26
CA LEU A 109 -4.10 -11.55 -3.50
C LEU A 109 -4.93 -10.37 -4.02
N SER A 110 -4.47 -9.71 -5.07
CA SER A 110 -5.14 -8.56 -5.67
C SER A 110 -5.59 -8.88 -7.10
N SER A 111 -6.73 -8.32 -7.52
CA SER A 111 -7.19 -8.38 -8.91
C SER A 111 -6.90 -7.09 -9.69
N GLU A 112 -6.76 -5.98 -8.97
CA GLU A 112 -6.51 -4.66 -9.52
C GLU A 112 -5.58 -3.88 -8.61
N VAL A 113 -4.73 -3.04 -9.21
CA VAL A 113 -3.88 -2.09 -8.50
C VAL A 113 -4.07 -0.70 -9.08
N THR A 114 -4.17 0.28 -8.20
CA THR A 114 -4.17 1.71 -8.56
C THR A 114 -3.08 2.43 -7.79
N GLN A 115 -2.34 3.30 -8.48
CA GLN A 115 -1.36 4.18 -7.88
C GLN A 115 -1.52 5.59 -8.45
N HIS A 116 -1.40 6.60 -7.59
CA HIS A 116 -1.38 7.99 -7.99
C HIS A 116 0.00 8.59 -7.70
N ILE A 117 0.52 9.38 -8.64
CA ILE A 117 1.75 10.14 -8.48
C ILE A 117 1.46 11.57 -8.90
N THR A 118 1.80 12.53 -8.03
CA THR A 118 1.73 13.95 -8.35
C THR A 118 3.14 14.46 -8.55
N ILE A 119 3.37 15.25 -9.59
CA ILE A 119 4.62 15.99 -9.76
C ILE A 119 4.31 17.47 -9.66
N HIS A 120 4.80 18.09 -8.59
CA HIS A 120 4.81 19.53 -8.40
C HIS A 120 5.99 20.13 -9.16
N CYS A 121 5.77 21.23 -9.87
CA CYS A 121 6.73 21.82 -10.79
C CYS A 121 6.71 23.36 -10.70
N LEU A 122 7.88 23.96 -10.95
CA LEU A 122 8.06 25.40 -11.06
C LEU A 122 8.78 25.70 -12.36
N ASN A 123 8.13 26.44 -13.27
CA ASN A 123 8.67 26.86 -14.58
C ASN A 123 9.27 25.73 -15.44
N MET A 124 8.65 24.54 -15.40
CA MET A 124 9.13 23.39 -16.16
C MET A 124 7.98 22.47 -16.60
N THR A 125 8.06 22.03 -17.84
CA THR A 125 7.14 21.05 -18.42
C THR A 125 7.61 19.63 -18.10
N VAL A 126 6.70 18.79 -17.62
CA VAL A 126 7.01 17.39 -17.25
C VAL A 126 6.35 16.37 -18.18
N TRP A 127 5.26 16.71 -18.87
CA TRP A 127 4.48 15.73 -19.64
C TRP A 127 4.25 16.11 -21.10
N GLN A 128 3.42 17.13 -21.37
CA GLN A 128 3.11 17.57 -22.74
C GLN A 128 3.51 19.03 -22.97
N GLU A 129 3.90 19.37 -24.19
CA GLU A 129 4.22 20.74 -24.60
C GLU A 129 3.00 21.42 -25.25
N GLY A 130 2.82 22.72 -24.97
CA GLY A 130 1.79 23.56 -25.58
C GLY A 130 0.34 23.17 -25.25
N THR A 131 -0.60 23.70 -26.03
CA THR A 131 -2.04 23.44 -25.88
C THR A 131 -2.49 22.12 -26.53
N GLY A 132 -1.60 21.46 -27.28
CA GLY A 132 -1.86 20.19 -27.94
C GLY A 132 -1.62 18.96 -27.06
N ARG A 133 -1.79 17.78 -27.67
CA ARG A 133 -1.47 16.46 -27.08
C ARG A 133 -0.06 15.98 -27.44
N THR A 134 0.84 16.90 -27.79
CA THR A 134 2.21 16.59 -28.18
C THR A 134 3.07 16.30 -26.95
N PRO A 135 3.67 15.10 -26.84
CA PRO A 135 4.61 14.80 -25.78
C PRO A 135 5.76 15.80 -25.73
N ALA A 136 6.16 16.21 -24.53
CA ALA A 136 7.37 17.00 -24.36
C ALA A 136 8.60 16.19 -24.78
N LYS A 137 9.62 16.85 -25.34
CA LYS A 137 10.85 16.14 -25.80
C LYS A 137 11.54 15.35 -24.69
N LYS A 138 11.42 15.83 -23.44
CA LYS A 138 11.92 15.20 -22.22
C LYS A 138 10.77 14.92 -21.25
N ALA A 139 9.66 14.39 -21.75
CA ALA A 139 8.57 13.94 -20.89
C ALA A 139 9.06 12.90 -19.88
N VAL A 140 8.53 12.98 -18.66
CA VAL A 140 8.82 12.02 -17.60
C VAL A 140 8.40 10.61 -18.02
N ARG A 141 9.13 9.63 -17.52
CA ARG A 141 8.86 8.21 -17.75
C ARG A 141 8.75 7.51 -16.41
N PHE A 142 7.81 6.59 -16.29
CA PHE A 142 7.60 5.84 -15.06
C PHE A 142 7.93 4.38 -15.28
N ARG A 143 8.87 3.84 -14.52
CA ARG A 143 9.22 2.42 -14.55
C ARG A 143 8.36 1.66 -13.57
N ALA A 144 7.64 0.67 -14.07
CA ALA A 144 6.79 -0.22 -13.31
C ALA A 144 7.60 -1.37 -12.66
N TRP A 145 6.99 -2.10 -11.74
CA TRP A 145 7.61 -3.21 -11.00
C TRP A 145 8.09 -4.34 -11.91
N ASN A 146 7.30 -4.67 -12.94
CA ASN A 146 7.67 -5.65 -13.97
C ASN A 146 8.68 -5.12 -15.02
N GLY A 147 9.18 -3.90 -14.86
CA GLY A 147 10.14 -3.26 -15.77
C GLY A 147 9.53 -2.55 -16.99
N GLN A 148 8.21 -2.62 -17.18
CA GLN A 148 7.53 -1.84 -18.23
C GLN A 148 7.67 -0.33 -17.98
N ILE A 149 7.57 0.46 -19.05
CA ILE A 149 7.73 1.91 -19.00
C ILE A 149 6.45 2.58 -19.48
N PHE A 150 5.91 3.46 -18.64
CA PHE A 150 4.82 4.36 -18.98
C PHE A 150 5.36 5.70 -19.48
N GLU A 151 4.93 6.16 -20.66
CA GLU A 151 5.39 7.42 -21.27
C GLU A 151 4.35 8.05 -22.20
N ALA A 152 4.38 9.38 -22.39
CA ALA A 152 3.31 10.14 -23.08
C ALA A 152 3.04 9.73 -24.53
N GLY A 153 4.05 9.19 -25.23
CA GLY A 153 3.95 8.72 -26.60
C GLY A 153 3.87 7.20 -26.75
N GLY A 154 4.10 6.44 -25.69
CA GLY A 154 4.28 4.99 -25.72
C GLY A 154 2.97 4.22 -25.81
N GLN A 155 3.09 2.89 -25.86
CA GLN A 155 1.96 1.96 -25.77
C GLN A 155 1.32 2.00 -24.38
N PHE A 156 2.14 2.04 -23.33
CA PHE A 156 1.68 2.20 -21.95
C PHE A 156 1.68 3.68 -21.60
N ARG A 157 0.48 4.25 -21.43
CA ARG A 157 0.30 5.65 -21.04
C ARG A 157 -0.44 5.71 -19.71
N PRO A 158 0.04 6.49 -18.73
CA PRO A 158 -0.75 6.77 -17.55
C PRO A 158 -1.93 7.66 -17.90
N GLU A 159 -2.98 7.58 -17.10
CA GLU A 159 -4.05 8.57 -17.14
C GLU A 159 -3.54 9.86 -16.52
N VAL A 160 -3.77 10.99 -17.18
CA VAL A 160 -3.38 12.32 -16.69
C VAL A 160 -4.63 13.15 -16.52
N SER A 161 -5.05 13.31 -15.27
CA SER A 161 -6.27 14.06 -14.92
C SER A 161 -6.04 15.57 -14.96
N MET A 162 -4.80 16.02 -14.71
CA MET A 162 -4.41 17.42 -14.70
C MET A 162 -2.94 17.56 -15.11
N ASP A 163 -2.64 18.50 -16.02
CA ASP A 163 -1.28 18.84 -16.45
C ASP A 163 -1.07 20.36 -16.40
N GLY A 164 -0.89 20.88 -15.18
CA GLY A 164 -0.61 22.31 -14.93
C GLY A 164 0.85 22.70 -15.20
N CYS A 165 1.76 21.73 -15.30
CA CYS A 165 3.19 21.98 -15.53
C CYS A 165 3.51 22.55 -16.93
N LYS A 166 2.51 22.66 -17.80
CA LYS A 166 2.58 23.41 -19.05
C LYS A 166 2.79 24.91 -18.83
N VAL A 167 2.35 25.44 -17.69
CA VAL A 167 2.37 26.86 -17.37
C VAL A 167 3.71 27.27 -16.76
N GLN A 168 4.31 28.35 -17.28
CA GLN A 168 5.61 28.89 -16.84
C GLN A 168 5.45 30.35 -16.42
N ASP A 169 4.68 30.57 -15.35
CA ASP A 169 4.30 31.89 -14.82
C ASP A 169 5.04 32.27 -13.53
N GLY A 170 6.07 31.51 -13.14
CA GLY A 170 6.79 31.71 -11.88
C GLY A 170 6.09 31.14 -10.66
N ARG A 171 4.97 30.42 -10.81
CA ARG A 171 4.23 29.78 -9.71
C ARG A 171 4.37 28.26 -9.75
N TRP A 172 4.11 27.64 -8.60
CA TRP A 172 4.04 26.20 -8.50
C TRP A 172 2.76 25.67 -9.14
N HIS A 173 2.92 24.67 -9.99
CA HIS A 173 1.83 23.91 -10.60
C HIS A 173 2.03 22.41 -10.30
N GLN A 174 1.11 21.59 -10.79
CA GLN A 174 1.18 20.14 -10.60
C GLN A 174 0.65 19.38 -11.82
N THR A 175 1.18 18.17 -12.01
CA THR A 175 0.64 17.17 -12.94
C THR A 175 0.29 15.92 -12.16
N LEU A 176 -0.94 15.41 -12.33
CA LEU A 176 -1.46 14.26 -11.61
C LEU A 176 -1.52 13.05 -12.55
N PHE A 177 -0.75 12.02 -12.23
CA PHE A 177 -0.68 10.76 -12.94
C PHE A 177 -1.44 9.68 -12.19
N THR A 178 -2.30 8.95 -12.88
CA THR A 178 -3.02 7.78 -12.36
C THR A 178 -2.64 6.55 -13.16
N PHE A 179 -2.18 5.52 -12.46
CA PHE A 179 -1.84 4.22 -13.00
C PHE A 179 -2.88 3.24 -12.47
N ARG A 180 -3.65 2.63 -13.36
CA ARG A 180 -4.66 1.61 -13.02
C ARG A 180 -4.48 0.40 -13.92
N THR A 181 -4.46 -0.79 -13.33
CA THR A 181 -4.21 -2.02 -14.08
C THR A 181 -4.83 -3.23 -13.40
N GLN A 182 -5.28 -4.18 -14.21
CA GLN A 182 -5.76 -5.50 -13.81
C GLN A 182 -4.63 -6.55 -13.80
N ASP A 183 -3.40 -6.14 -14.12
CA ASP A 183 -2.19 -6.94 -13.90
C ASP A 183 -1.44 -6.38 -12.67
N PRO A 184 -1.64 -6.96 -11.47
CA PRO A 184 -1.00 -6.48 -10.25
C PRO A 184 0.52 -6.47 -10.31
N GLN A 185 1.15 -7.31 -11.15
CA GLN A 185 2.61 -7.38 -11.24
C GLN A 185 3.24 -6.15 -11.90
N GLN A 186 2.42 -5.31 -12.54
CA GLN A 186 2.90 -4.10 -13.19
C GLN A 186 3.19 -2.98 -12.18
N LEU A 187 2.42 -2.84 -11.11
CA LEU A 187 2.64 -1.82 -10.09
C LEU A 187 3.34 -2.44 -8.86
N PRO A 188 3.96 -1.63 -7.97
CA PRO A 188 4.06 -0.17 -7.99
C PRO A 188 5.05 0.36 -9.05
N ILE A 189 4.98 1.67 -9.30
CA ILE A 189 6.06 2.42 -9.93
C ILE A 189 7.27 2.43 -9.01
N VAL A 190 8.44 2.06 -9.55
CA VAL A 190 9.71 1.93 -8.83
C VAL A 190 10.74 3.01 -9.20
N SER A 191 10.53 3.72 -10.32
CA SER A 191 11.39 4.84 -10.72
C SER A 191 10.62 5.87 -11.53
N VAL A 192 11.01 7.14 -11.37
CA VAL A 192 10.59 8.26 -12.22
C VAL A 192 11.83 8.80 -12.93
N ASP A 193 11.89 8.54 -14.23
CA ASP A 193 13.02 8.88 -15.09
C ASP A 193 12.71 10.15 -15.91
N ASN A 194 13.73 10.76 -16.51
CA ASN A 194 13.63 11.96 -17.37
C ASN A 194 13.06 13.23 -16.70
N LEU A 195 13.10 13.32 -15.37
CA LEU A 195 12.82 14.58 -14.68
C LEU A 195 13.83 15.65 -15.11
N PRO A 196 13.38 16.83 -15.59
CA PRO A 196 14.32 17.86 -16.03
C PRO A 196 15.18 18.35 -14.85
N PRO A 197 16.46 18.67 -15.09
CA PRO A 197 17.37 19.05 -14.02
C PRO A 197 16.89 20.30 -13.30
N ALA A 198 17.00 20.31 -11.97
CA ALA A 198 16.71 21.50 -11.18
C ALA A 198 17.80 22.56 -11.44
N SER A 199 17.38 23.81 -11.64
CA SER A 199 18.26 24.96 -11.84
C SER A 199 17.68 26.19 -11.16
N SER A 200 18.42 27.32 -11.16
CA SER A 200 17.87 28.57 -10.62
C SER A 200 16.53 28.89 -11.29
N GLY A 201 15.46 29.03 -10.50
CA GLY A 201 14.09 29.28 -10.97
C GLY A 201 13.33 28.09 -11.57
N LYS A 202 13.92 26.87 -11.59
CA LYS A 202 13.26 25.63 -12.05
C LYS A 202 13.42 24.52 -11.02
N GLN A 203 12.30 24.05 -10.48
CA GLN A 203 12.29 23.07 -9.40
C GLN A 203 11.13 22.10 -9.57
N TYR A 204 11.29 20.88 -9.05
CA TYR A 204 10.20 19.91 -8.94
C TYR A 204 10.21 19.22 -7.58
N ARG A 205 9.07 18.64 -7.24
CA ARG A 205 8.88 17.72 -6.11
C ARG A 205 7.88 16.65 -6.55
N ILE A 206 8.10 15.42 -6.11
CA ILE A 206 7.13 14.33 -6.24
C ILE A 206 6.36 14.25 -4.92
#